data_AF-A0A7C4VFQ2-F1
#
_entry.id   AF-A0A7C4VFQ2-F1
#
_cell.length_a   1.000
_cell.length_b   1.000
_cell.length_c   1.000
_cell.angle_alpha   90.00
_cell.angle_beta   90.00
_cell.angle_gamma   90.00
#
_symmetry.space_group_name_H-M   'P 1'
#
loop_
_entity.id
_entity.type
_entity.pdbx_description
1 polymer ?
#
loop_
_entity_poly.entity_id
_entity_poly.type
_entity_poly.pdbx_seq_one_letter_code
_entity_poly.pdbx_strand_id
1 'polypeptide(L)'
;MLVEDWMHRRAEECAHNEILAFLLIILGVQFLTAGLLVTIFISGQEWWLFAIYTQLQTASISLGLILTIIGFAISAIGFILVIHYDRKKSWYRKQIEKSSVIEKWKMKPKSVDEILEEYVGKKRKVT
;
A
#
# COMPACT_ATOMS: atom_id res chain seq x y z
N MET A 1 -18.92 -17.89 11.85
CA MET A 1 -18.43 -16.58 11.39
C MET A 1 -18.49 -16.58 9.88
N LEU A 2 -19.23 -15.64 9.28
CA LEU A 2 -19.44 -15.57 7.84
C LEU A 2 -18.11 -15.24 7.12
N VAL A 3 -17.89 -15.85 5.95
CA VAL A 3 -16.72 -15.61 5.10
C VAL A 3 -16.55 -14.13 4.75
N GLU A 4 -17.67 -13.41 4.70
CA GLU A 4 -17.75 -11.97 4.46
C GLU A 4 -17.05 -11.15 5.56
N ASP A 5 -17.31 -11.44 6.84
CA ASP A 5 -16.62 -10.79 7.97
C ASP A 5 -15.12 -11.03 7.94
N TRP A 6 -14.70 -12.24 7.54
CA TRP A 6 -13.29 -12.59 7.41
C TRP A 6 -12.61 -11.81 6.27
N MET A 7 -13.28 -11.68 5.13
CA MET A 7 -12.77 -10.87 4.01
C MET A 7 -12.73 -9.38 4.34
N HIS A 8 -13.72 -8.86 5.06
CA HIS A 8 -13.77 -7.45 5.43
C HIS A 8 -12.62 -7.06 6.36
N ARG A 9 -12.35 -7.87 7.40
CA ARG A 9 -11.19 -7.68 8.29
C ARG A 9 -9.87 -7.75 7.54
N ARG A 10 -9.75 -8.69 6.59
CA ARG A 10 -8.53 -8.84 5.80
C ARG A 10 -8.27 -7.65 4.87
N ALA A 11 -9.32 -7.03 4.36
CA ALA A 11 -9.23 -5.81 3.56
C ALA A 11 -8.77 -4.61 4.41
N GLU A 12 -9.29 -4.48 5.63
CA GLU A 12 -8.86 -3.43 6.57
C GLU A 12 -7.39 -3.58 6.99
N GLU A 13 -6.94 -4.80 7.31
CA GLU A 13 -5.53 -5.10 7.57
C GLU A 13 -4.62 -4.74 6.37
N CYS A 14 -5.10 -4.99 5.16
CA CYS A 14 -4.37 -4.67 3.94
C CYS A 14 -4.23 -3.16 3.73
N ALA A 15 -5.32 -2.40 3.95
CA ALA A 15 -5.31 -0.94 3.85
C ALA A 15 -4.41 -0.32 4.93
N HIS A 16 -4.43 -0.86 6.15
CA HIS A 16 -3.56 -0.41 7.24
C HIS A 16 -2.07 -0.58 6.89
N ASN A 17 -1.71 -1.76 6.38
CA ASN A 17 -0.33 -2.05 5.97
C ASN A 17 0.13 -1.20 4.77
N GLU A 18 -0.78 -0.87 3.86
CA GLU A 18 -0.53 0.03 2.74
C GLU A 18 -0.19 1.45 3.25
N ILE A 19 -0.98 1.98 4.19
CA ILE A 19 -0.71 3.27 4.84
C ILE A 19 0.65 3.25 5.57
N LEU A 20 0.94 2.18 6.29
CA LEU A 20 2.21 2.04 7.02
C LEU A 20 3.42 2.04 6.07
N ALA A 21 3.30 1.37 4.91
CA ALA A 21 4.34 1.40 3.89
C ALA A 21 4.54 2.81 3.31
N PHE A 22 3.46 3.54 3.03
CA PHE A 22 3.55 4.95 2.61
C PHE A 22 4.21 5.83 3.68
N LEU A 23 3.87 5.64 4.95
CA LEU A 23 4.46 6.39 6.06
C LEU A 23 5.98 6.15 6.15
N LEU A 24 6.41 4.92 5.90
CA LEU A 24 7.82 4.52 5.89
C LEU A 24 8.60 5.16 4.74
N ILE A 25 7.98 5.31 3.56
CA ILE A 25 8.55 6.07 2.44
C ILE A 25 8.72 7.55 2.82
N ILE A 26 7.69 8.19 3.37
CA ILE A 26 7.73 9.60 3.78
C ILE A 26 8.84 9.82 4.81
N LEU A 27 8.93 8.94 5.80
CA LEU A 27 9.97 8.98 6.82
C LEU A 27 11.37 8.83 6.20
N GLY A 28 11.56 7.86 5.30
CA GLY A 28 12.83 7.68 4.59
C GLY A 28 13.26 8.90 3.78
N VAL A 29 12.32 9.55 3.08
CA VAL A 29 12.57 10.80 2.33
C VAL A 29 12.97 11.94 3.27
N GLN A 30 12.31 12.08 4.43
CA GLN A 30 12.69 13.10 5.42
C GLN A 30 14.12 12.90 5.94
N PHE A 31 14.51 11.67 6.25
CA PHE A 31 15.89 11.35 6.65
C PHE A 31 16.91 11.64 5.53
N LEU A 32 16.56 11.34 4.28
CA LEU A 32 17.36 11.67 3.10
C LEU A 32 17.57 13.18 2.95
N THR A 33 16.49 13.96 3.01
CA THR A 33 16.54 15.43 2.89
C THR A 33 17.32 16.05 4.05
N ALA A 34 17.12 15.57 5.28
CA ALA A 34 17.88 16.02 6.43
C ALA A 34 19.38 15.71 6.32
N GLY A 35 19.73 14.50 5.87
CA GLY A 35 21.12 14.09 5.65
C GLY A 35 21.83 14.95 4.60
N LEU A 36 21.16 15.19 3.47
CA LEU A 36 21.64 16.07 2.40
C LEU A 36 21.83 17.51 2.87
N LEU A 37 20.87 18.06 3.63
CA LEU A 37 20.99 19.41 4.20
C LEU A 37 22.22 19.53 5.10
N VAL A 38 22.43 18.57 6.01
CA VAL A 38 23.61 18.55 6.88
C VAL A 38 24.90 18.53 6.05
N THR A 39 24.97 17.69 5.01
CA THR A 39 26.15 17.62 4.13
C THR A 39 26.41 18.95 3.40
N ILE A 40 25.36 19.61 2.89
CA ILE A 40 25.49 20.91 2.19
C ILE A 40 25.97 22.01 3.14
N PHE A 41 25.39 22.09 4.34
CA PHE A 41 25.79 23.11 5.32
C PHE A 41 27.25 22.96 5.74
N ILE A 42 27.74 21.73 5.90
CA ILE A 42 29.12 21.48 6.29
C ILE A 42 30.09 21.75 5.13
N SER A 43 29.72 21.35 3.90
CA SER A 43 30.57 21.56 2.71
C SER A 43 30.67 23.02 2.29
N GLY A 44 29.71 23.88 2.67
CA GLY A 44 29.75 25.32 2.41
C GLY A 44 30.66 26.12 3.36
N GLN A 45 31.26 25.47 4.37
CA GLN A 45 31.97 26.10 5.48
C GLN A 45 33.51 26.14 5.28
N GLU A 46 33.99 26.33 4.05
CA GLU A 46 35.41 26.18 3.68
C GLU A 46 36.30 27.44 3.87
N TRP A 47 35.86 28.50 4.55
CA TRP A 47 36.61 29.79 4.42
C TRP A 47 36.84 30.63 5.68
N TRP A 48 36.41 30.23 6.88
CA TRP A 48 36.57 31.12 8.06
C TRP A 48 37.10 30.53 9.38
N LEU A 49 37.15 29.22 9.62
CA LEU A 49 37.36 28.68 10.99
C LEU A 49 38.23 27.40 11.08
N PHE A 50 39.44 27.41 10.52
CA PHE A 50 40.23 26.19 10.26
C PHE A 50 40.95 25.50 11.44
N ALA A 51 41.03 26.06 12.66
CA ALA A 51 41.96 25.51 13.68
C ALA A 51 41.32 24.63 14.79
N ILE A 52 40.05 24.85 15.15
CA ILE A 52 39.35 24.11 16.24
C ILE A 52 38.22 23.21 15.66
N TYR A 53 37.81 23.44 14.41
CA TYR A 53 36.59 22.87 13.82
C TYR A 53 36.80 21.50 13.15
N THR A 54 38.03 21.13 12.80
CA THR A 54 38.36 19.92 12.01
C THR A 54 37.89 18.62 12.67
N GLN A 55 37.90 18.54 14.00
CA GLN A 55 37.44 17.35 14.73
C GLN A 55 35.91 17.25 14.80
N LEU A 56 35.21 18.39 14.92
CA LEU A 56 33.75 18.46 14.94
C LEU A 56 33.15 18.22 13.54
N GLN A 57 33.82 18.75 12.52
CA GLN A 57 33.42 18.61 11.11
C GLN A 57 33.47 17.15 10.65
N THR A 58 34.47 16.38 11.10
CA THR A 58 34.58 14.94 10.79
C THR A 58 33.38 14.14 11.32
N ALA A 59 32.92 14.44 12.54
CA ALA A 59 31.74 13.80 13.13
C ALA A 59 30.45 14.19 12.39
N SER A 60 30.28 15.46 12.03
CA SER A 60 29.09 15.95 11.35
C SER A 60 28.97 15.47 9.90
N ILE A 61 30.08 15.36 9.16
CA ILE A 61 30.10 14.77 7.80
C ILE A 61 29.68 13.31 7.86
N SER A 62 30.23 12.56 8.81
CA SER A 62 29.90 11.16 9.02
C SER A 62 28.41 10.99 9.34
N LEU A 63 27.85 11.87 10.18
CA LEU A 63 26.44 11.88 10.51
C LEU A 63 25.57 12.13 9.28
N GLY A 64 25.87 13.14 8.46
CA GLY A 64 25.12 13.44 7.23
C GLY A 64 25.11 12.25 6.25
N LEU A 65 26.25 11.60 6.06
CA LEU A 65 26.37 10.40 5.23
C LEU A 65 25.56 9.22 5.78
N ILE A 66 25.67 8.94 7.08
CA ILE A 66 24.92 7.87 7.75
C ILE A 66 23.41 8.12 7.61
N LEU A 67 22.96 9.36 7.83
CA LEU A 67 21.56 9.73 7.72
C LEU A 67 21.03 9.55 6.29
N THR A 68 21.85 9.89 5.30
CA THR A 68 21.53 9.73 3.88
C THR A 68 21.42 8.25 3.49
N ILE A 69 22.36 7.41 3.93
CA ILE A 69 22.35 5.96 3.67
C ILE A 69 21.14 5.29 4.33
N ILE A 70 20.87 5.63 5.60
CA ILE A 70 19.71 5.10 6.34
C ILE A 70 18.41 5.55 5.67
N GLY A 71 18.30 6.84 5.34
CA GLY A 71 17.12 7.38 4.65
C GLY A 71 16.87 6.68 3.32
N PHE A 72 17.92 6.41 2.55
CA PHE A 72 17.84 5.67 1.29
C PHE A 72 17.40 4.22 1.50
N ALA A 73 17.99 3.52 2.46
CA ALA A 73 17.62 2.13 2.76
C ALA A 73 16.15 2.01 3.21
N ILE A 74 15.71 2.89 4.12
CA ILE A 74 14.32 2.93 4.60
C ILE A 74 13.37 3.24 3.44
N SER A 75 13.69 4.23 2.61
CA SER A 75 12.85 4.60 1.46
C SER A 75 12.72 3.45 0.44
N ALA A 76 13.83 2.76 0.14
CA ALA A 76 13.83 1.61 -0.76
C ALA A 76 12.98 0.45 -0.20
N ILE A 77 13.11 0.14 1.09
CA ILE A 77 12.29 -0.87 1.76
C ILE A 77 10.80 -0.49 1.70
N GLY A 78 10.47 0.77 1.99
CA GLY A 78 9.11 1.29 1.89
C GLY A 78 8.52 1.12 0.48
N PHE A 79 9.31 1.39 -0.55
CA PHE A 79 8.89 1.24 -1.95
C PHE A 79 8.59 -0.22 -2.31
N ILE A 80 9.44 -1.16 -1.87
CA ILE A 80 9.24 -2.59 -2.06
C ILE A 80 7.97 -3.07 -1.34
N LEU A 81 7.72 -2.58 -0.12
CA LEU A 81 6.52 -2.89 0.67
C LEU A 81 5.25 -2.43 -0.03
N VAL A 82 5.22 -1.21 -0.58
CA VAL A 82 4.06 -0.70 -1.34
C VAL A 82 3.75 -1.60 -2.53
N ILE A 83 4.76 -1.95 -3.34
CA ILE A 83 4.58 -2.85 -4.49
C ILE A 83 4.06 -4.22 -4.04
N HIS A 84 4.61 -4.75 -2.95
CA HIS A 84 4.20 -6.03 -2.41
C HIS A 84 2.74 -6.02 -1.94
N TYR A 85 2.33 -4.98 -1.21
CA TYR A 85 0.95 -4.84 -0.75
C TYR A 85 -0.04 -4.59 -1.90
N ASP A 86 0.33 -3.79 -2.89
CA ASP A 86 -0.52 -3.54 -4.07
C ASP A 86 -0.76 -4.83 -4.88
N ARG A 87 0.30 -5.63 -5.10
CA ARG A 87 0.17 -6.94 -5.75
C ARG A 87 -0.74 -7.89 -4.99
N LYS A 88 -0.61 -7.92 -3.67
CA LYS A 88 -1.43 -8.78 -2.81
C LYS A 88 -2.90 -8.36 -2.83
N LYS A 89 -3.18 -7.05 -2.75
CA LYS A 89 -4.51 -6.45 -2.90
C LYS A 89 -5.14 -6.78 -4.25
N SER A 90 -4.38 -6.64 -5.34
CA SER A 90 -4.83 -6.97 -6.70
C SER A 90 -5.21 -8.45 -6.83
N TRP A 91 -4.42 -9.35 -6.23
CA TRP A 91 -4.71 -10.79 -6.27
C TRP A 91 -5.99 -11.14 -5.50
N TYR A 92 -6.19 -10.60 -4.29
CA TYR A 92 -7.43 -10.82 -3.53
C TYR A 92 -8.65 -10.26 -4.26
N ARG A 93 -8.56 -9.04 -4.82
CA ARG A 93 -9.66 -8.44 -5.59
C ARG A 93 -10.06 -9.31 -6.79
N LYS A 94 -9.08 -9.86 -7.51
CA LYS A 94 -9.33 -10.81 -8.62
C LYS A 94 -10.02 -12.09 -8.16
N GLN A 95 -9.75 -12.57 -6.95
CA GLN A 95 -10.45 -13.74 -6.42
C GLN A 95 -11.91 -13.43 -6.08
N ILE A 96 -12.17 -12.29 -5.43
CA ILE A 96 -13.53 -11.85 -5.08
C ILE A 96 -14.37 -11.59 -6.34
N GLU A 97 -13.76 -10.98 -7.36
CA GLU A 97 -14.41 -10.79 -8.65
C GLU A 97 -14.77 -12.13 -9.30
N LYS A 98 -13.85 -13.11 -9.31
CA LYS A 98 -14.15 -14.44 -9.84
C LYS A 98 -15.26 -15.14 -9.07
N SER A 99 -15.28 -15.09 -7.75
CA SER A 99 -16.32 -15.74 -6.95
C SER A 99 -17.68 -15.07 -7.11
N SER A 100 -17.74 -13.74 -7.11
CA SER A 100 -18.98 -12.96 -7.32
C SER A 100 -19.52 -13.10 -8.74
N VAL A 101 -18.64 -13.22 -9.75
CA VAL A 101 -19.04 -13.55 -11.11
C VAL A 101 -19.63 -14.96 -11.16
N ILE A 102 -18.98 -15.96 -10.56
CA ILE A 102 -19.51 -17.33 -10.48
C ILE A 102 -20.87 -17.37 -9.75
N GLU A 103 -21.02 -16.61 -8.68
CA GLU A 103 -22.29 -16.46 -7.97
C GLU A 103 -23.35 -15.79 -8.85
N LYS A 104 -23.01 -14.71 -9.58
CA LYS A 104 -23.90 -14.11 -10.58
C LYS A 104 -24.29 -15.06 -11.71
N TRP A 105 -23.40 -15.96 -12.13
CA TRP A 105 -23.71 -17.00 -13.11
C TRP A 105 -24.64 -18.07 -12.54
N LYS A 106 -24.51 -18.41 -11.26
CA LYS A 106 -25.44 -19.29 -10.54
C LYS A 106 -26.78 -18.62 -10.21
N MET A 107 -26.78 -17.30 -10.02
CA MET A 107 -27.95 -16.43 -9.90
C MET A 107 -28.37 -15.83 -11.24
N LYS A 108 -28.09 -16.49 -12.38
CA LYS A 108 -29.00 -16.31 -13.52
C LYS A 108 -30.34 -16.85 -13.01
N PRO A 109 -31.35 -16.00 -12.73
CA PRO A 109 -32.66 -16.53 -12.43
C PRO A 109 -33.04 -17.42 -13.62
N LYS A 110 -33.70 -18.55 -13.35
CA LYS A 110 -34.54 -19.20 -14.38
C LYS A 110 -35.15 -18.09 -15.22
N SER A 111 -34.93 -18.14 -16.53
CA SER A 111 -35.28 -17.04 -17.44
C SER A 111 -36.65 -16.52 -17.04
N VAL A 112 -36.84 -15.20 -17.04
CA VAL A 112 -38.15 -14.60 -16.72
C VAL A 112 -39.27 -15.28 -17.53
N ASP A 113 -38.94 -15.82 -18.71
CA ASP A 113 -39.77 -16.69 -19.54
C ASP A 113 -40.24 -17.99 -18.86
N GLU A 114 -39.39 -18.67 -18.08
CA GLU A 114 -39.73 -19.92 -17.37
C GLU A 114 -40.64 -19.66 -16.16
N ILE A 115 -40.46 -18.51 -15.47
CA ILE A 115 -41.37 -18.06 -14.40
C ILE A 115 -42.72 -17.62 -14.99
N LEU A 116 -42.69 -16.97 -16.16
CA LEU A 116 -43.90 -16.57 -16.89
C LEU A 116 -44.69 -17.79 -17.40
N GLU A 117 -44.03 -18.82 -17.93
CA GLU A 117 -44.69 -20.07 -18.32
C GLU A 117 -45.33 -20.79 -17.13
N GLU A 118 -44.66 -20.82 -15.97
CA GLU A 118 -45.23 -21.43 -14.76
C GLU A 118 -46.49 -20.68 -14.27
N TYR A 119 -46.47 -19.34 -14.31
CA TYR A 119 -47.63 -18.52 -13.95
C TYR A 119 -48.79 -18.65 -14.94
N VAL A 120 -48.51 -18.67 -16.25
CA VAL A 120 -49.54 -18.83 -17.30
C VAL A 120 -50.13 -20.24 -17.27
N GLY A 121 -49.32 -21.27 -17.05
CA GLY A 121 -49.77 -22.66 -16.89
C GLY A 121 -50.63 -22.86 -15.64
N LYS A 122 -50.32 -22.16 -14.55
CA LYS A 122 -51.10 -22.20 -13.30
C LYS A 122 -52.45 -21.48 -13.45
N LYS A 123 -52.52 -20.36 -14.17
CA LYS A 123 -53.78 -19.63 -14.42
C LYS A 123 -54.76 -20.44 -15.30
N ARG A 124 -54.24 -21.23 -16.24
CA ARG A 124 -55.05 -22.04 -17.17
C ARG A 124 -55.67 -23.30 -16.53
N LYS A 125 -55.20 -23.72 -15.35
CA LYS A 125 -55.76 -24.86 -14.58
C LYS A 125 -56.85 -24.45 -13.59
N VAL A 126 -57.10 -23.15 -13.42
CA VAL A 126 -58.04 -22.60 -12.43
C VAL A 126 -59.27 -21.96 -13.10
N THR A 127 -59.39 -22.08 -14.43
CA THR A 127 -60.60 -21.74 -15.21
C THR A 127 -61.18 -23.02 -15.78
#